data_AF-A0AAN8XTV4-F1
#
_entry.id   AF-A0AAN8XTV4-F1
#
_cell.length_a   1.000
_cell.length_b   1.000
_cell.length_c   1.000
_cell.angle_alpha   90.00
_cell.angle_beta   90.00
_cell.angle_gamma   90.00
#
_symmetry.space_group_name_H-M   'P 1'
#
loop_
_entity.id
_entity.type
_entity.pdbx_description
1 polymer ?
#
loop_
_entity_poly.entity_id
_entity_poly.type
_entity_poly.pdbx_seq_one_letter_code
_entity_poly.pdbx_strand_id
1 'polypeptide(L)' 'TPMTVHVYHSYRQPNGTNYCTPLNGLCTHLCLPAPQTSPSASKITCACPNGLVLMSDGLTCESEGE' A
#
# COMPACT_ATOMS: atom_id res chain seq x y z
N THR A 1 24.64 -21.58 11.59
CA THR A 1 25.14 -20.30 11.05
C THR A 1 24.03 -19.27 11.20
N PRO A 2 24.29 -18.01 11.59
CA PRO A 2 23.22 -17.04 11.76
C PRO A 2 22.60 -16.71 10.39
N MET A 3 21.27 -16.68 10.33
CA MET A 3 20.53 -16.45 9.08
C MET A 3 20.40 -14.95 8.76
N THR A 4 20.26 -14.09 9.78
CA THR A 4 20.10 -12.64 9.61
C THR A 4 20.54 -11.85 10.85
N VAL A 5 21.08 -10.65 10.65
CA VAL A 5 21.33 -9.63 11.69
C VAL A 5 20.73 -8.29 11.27
N HIS A 6 20.08 -7.58 12.19
CA HIS A 6 19.50 -6.25 11.96
C HIS A 6 19.99 -5.24 12.99
N VAL A 7 20.12 -3.98 12.57
CA VAL A 7 20.44 -2.85 13.44
C VAL A 7 19.15 -2.19 13.92
N TYR A 8 18.95 -2.13 15.24
CA TYR A 8 17.80 -1.47 15.86
C TYR A 8 18.19 -0.06 16.32
N HIS A 9 17.80 0.95 15.53
CA HIS A 9 18.06 2.37 15.83
C HIS A 9 17.06 3.27 15.08
N SER A 10 16.58 4.36 15.69
CA SER A 10 15.57 5.26 15.11
C SER A 10 15.98 5.87 13.77
N TYR A 11 17.26 6.23 13.59
CA TYR A 11 17.79 6.67 12.30
C TYR A 11 17.64 5.67 11.13
N ARG A 12 17.40 4.38 11.41
CA ARG A 12 17.10 3.39 10.36
C ARG A 12 15.63 3.42 9.92
N GLN A 13 14.76 4.06 10.70
CA GLN A 13 13.32 4.21 10.46
C GLN A 13 12.94 5.69 10.59
N PRO A 14 13.39 6.55 9.66
CA PRO A 14 13.07 7.97 9.71
C PRO A 14 11.56 8.21 9.62
N ASN A 15 11.11 9.33 10.19
CA ASN A 15 9.70 9.74 10.09
C ASN A 15 9.33 9.96 8.62
N GLY A 16 8.20 9.40 8.20
CA GLY A 16 7.62 9.57 6.88
C GLY A 16 6.12 9.84 6.97
N THR A 17 5.55 10.33 5.89
CA THR A 17 4.10 10.55 5.79
C THR A 17 3.41 9.25 5.42
N ASN A 18 2.41 8.84 6.21
CA ASN A 18 1.54 7.73 5.86
C ASN A 18 0.37 8.23 4.99
N TYR A 19 0.52 8.07 3.67
CA TYR A 19 -0.50 8.51 2.70
C TYR A 19 -1.79 7.66 2.70
N CYS A 20 -1.80 6.52 3.41
CA CYS A 20 -3.01 5.72 3.60
C CYS A 20 -3.89 6.24 4.75
N THR A 21 -3.50 7.31 5.42
CA THR A 21 -4.32 7.94 6.47
C THR A 21 -4.93 9.24 5.96
N PRO A 22 -6.21 9.50 6.27
CA PRO A 22 -7.15 8.69 7.06
C PRO A 22 -7.86 7.60 6.25
N LEU A 23 -8.56 6.67 6.93
CA LEU A 23 -9.48 5.70 6.33
C LEU A 23 -8.85 4.76 5.28
N ASN A 24 -7.62 4.29 5.50
CA ASN A 24 -6.94 3.34 4.61
C ASN A 24 -6.83 3.84 3.15
N GLY A 25 -6.71 5.16 2.93
CA GLY A 25 -6.67 5.75 1.59
C GLY A 25 -7.95 5.49 0.79
N LEU A 26 -9.07 5.23 1.48
CA LEU A 26 -10.36 4.80 0.93
C LEU A 26 -10.34 3.41 0.27
N CYS A 27 -9.25 2.66 0.39
CA CYS A 27 -9.18 1.29 -0.10
C CYS A 27 -10.02 0.37 0.80
N THR A 28 -10.79 -0.51 0.17
CA THR A 28 -11.58 -1.53 0.89
C THR A 28 -10.71 -2.59 1.59
N HIS A 29 -9.55 -2.91 1.01
CA HIS A 29 -8.66 -3.97 1.51
C HIS A 29 -7.25 -3.45 1.81
N LEU A 30 -6.37 -3.38 0.80
CA LEU A 30 -4.97 -2.96 0.99
C LEU A 30 -4.72 -1.59 0.37
N CYS A 31 -4.10 -0.69 1.14
CA CYS A 31 -3.53 0.56 0.66
C CYS A 31 -2.00 0.45 0.65
N LEU A 32 -1.39 0.65 -0.53
CA LEU A 32 0.05 0.51 -0.73
C LEU A 32 0.66 1.80 -1.30
N PRO A 33 1.88 2.20 -0.88
CA PRO A 33 2.55 3.37 -1.44
C PRO A 33 2.89 3.15 -2.92
N ALA A 34 2.53 4.13 -3.76
CA ALA A 34 2.79 4.08 -5.19
C ALA A 34 4.16 4.71 -5.54
N PRO A 35 4.90 4.17 -6.53
CA PRO A 35 6.15 4.76 -7.00
C PRO A 35 5.95 6.18 -7.54
N GLN A 36 6.80 7.11 -7.08
CA GLN A 36 6.77 8.51 -7.50
C GLN A 36 7.55 8.71 -8.81
N THR A 37 6.99 8.24 -9.92
CA THR A 37 7.62 8.30 -11.25
C THR A 37 7.46 9.65 -11.94
N SER A 38 6.46 10.43 -11.55
CA SER A 38 6.22 11.79 -12.04
C SER A 38 5.65 12.68 -10.93
N PRO A 39 5.67 14.02 -11.09
CA PRO A 39 5.07 14.94 -10.12
C PRO A 39 3.55 14.74 -9.93
N SER A 40 2.87 14.18 -10.94
CA SER A 40 1.44 13.89 -10.93
C SER A 40 1.10 12.45 -10.53
N ALA A 41 2.10 11.61 -10.23
CA ALA A 41 1.86 10.25 -9.81
C ALA A 41 1.10 10.21 -8.48
N SER A 42 0.13 9.30 -8.38
CA SER A 42 -0.57 9.04 -7.12
C SER A 42 0.43 8.67 -6.02
N LYS A 43 0.11 9.01 -4.77
CA LYS A 43 0.91 8.61 -3.61
C LYS A 43 0.61 7.18 -3.14
N ILE A 44 -0.56 6.66 -3.52
CA ILE A 44 -1.06 5.35 -3.12
C ILE A 44 -1.69 4.60 -4.29
N THR A 45 -1.82 3.30 -4.12
CA THR A 45 -2.57 2.38 -4.98
C THR A 45 -3.27 1.35 -4.09
N CYS A 46 -4.54 1.07 -4.37
CA CYS A 46 -5.24 -0.01 -3.70
C CYS A 46 -4.90 -1.36 -4.33
N ALA A 47 -4.87 -2.41 -3.53
CA ALA A 47 -4.63 -3.78 -3.98
C ALA A 47 -5.60 -4.75 -3.32
N CYS A 48 -5.89 -5.84 -4.03
CA CYS A 48 -6.82 -6.86 -3.58
C CYS A 48 -6.08 -8.11 -3.11
N PRO A 49 -6.58 -8.78 -2.05
CA PRO A 49 -6.14 -10.13 -1.69
C PRO A 49 -6.35 -11.11 -2.84
N ASN A 50 -5.69 -12.26 -2.76
CA ASN A 50 -5.86 -13.33 -3.74
C ASN A 50 -7.35 -13.73 -3.86
N GLY A 51 -7.85 -13.84 -5.09
CA GLY A 51 -9.23 -14.24 -5.38
C GLY A 51 -10.22 -13.07 -5.48
N LEU A 52 -9.78 -11.83 -5.29
CA LEU A 52 -10.57 -10.63 -5.55
C LEU A 52 -9.89 -9.77 -6.62
N VAL A 53 -10.69 -8.99 -7.34
CA VAL A 53 -10.23 -8.08 -8.39
C VAL A 53 -10.55 -6.65 -8.03
N LEU A 54 -9.62 -5.74 -8.36
CA LEU A 54 -9.78 -4.31 -8.13
C LEU A 54 -10.77 -3.75 -9.16
N MET A 55 -11.83 -3.13 -8.66
CA MET A 55 -12.87 -2.54 -9.49
C MET A 55 -12.38 -1.27 -10.18
N SER A 56 -13.15 -0.79 -11.16
CA SER A 56 -12.80 0.38 -11.97
C SER A 56 -12.70 1.68 -11.18
N ASP A 57 -13.27 1.72 -9.97
CA ASP A 57 -13.12 2.85 -9.05
C ASP A 57 -11.70 2.95 -8.46
N GLY A 58 -10.89 1.90 -8.58
CA GLY A 58 -9.54 1.81 -8.04
C GLY A 58 -9.47 1.70 -6.52
N LEU A 59 -10.60 1.43 -5.85
CA LEU A 59 -10.74 1.44 -4.39
C LEU A 59 -11.35 0.14 -3.85
N THR A 60 -12.30 -0.43 -4.59
CA THR A 60 -13.11 -1.57 -4.17
C THR A 60 -12.56 -2.87 -4.73
N CYS A 61 -12.58 -3.93 -3.93
CA CYS A 61 -12.26 -5.29 -4.37
C CYS A 61 -13.51 -6.15 -4.31
N GLU A 62 -13.77 -6.90 -5.39
CA GLU A 62 -14.92 -7.81 -5.52
C GLU A 62 -14.50 -9.14 -6.16
N SER A 63 -15.30 -10.18 -6.01
CA SER A 63 -15.06 -11.46 -6.69
C SER A 63 -15.24 -11.32 -8.19
N GLU A 64 -14.39 -11.99 -8.97
CA GLU A 64 -14.52 -12.05 -10.42
C GLU A 64 -15.78 -12.85 -10.80
N GLY A 65 -16.90 -12.16 -11.00
CA GLY A 65 -18.15 -12.73 -11.52
C GLY A 65 -19.20 -13.10 -10.47
N GLU A 66 -19.82 -12.07 -9.88
CA GLU A 66 -21.25 -12.09 -9.49
C GLU A 66 -21.97 -10.96 -10.23
#